data_AF-A0AAV5HQX0-F1
#
_entry.id   AF-A0AAV5HQX0-F1
#
_cell.length_a   1.000
_cell.length_b   1.000
_cell.length_c   1.000
_cell.angle_alpha   90.00
_cell.angle_beta   90.00
_cell.angle_gamma   90.00
#
_symmetry.space_group_name_H-M   'P 1'
#
loop_
_entity.id
_entity.type
_entity.pdbx_description
1 polymer ?
#
loop_
_entity_poly.entity_id
_entity_poly.type
_entity_poly.pdbx_seq_one_letter_code
_entity_poly.pdbx_strand_id
1 'polypeptide(L)' 'MCVKPIKGDAVLFWSMGLDGQSDPNSIHGGCEVLSGEKWSATKWMRQRPTT' A
#
# COMPACT_ATOMS: atom_id res chain seq x y z
N MET A 1 -7.50 3.24 9.47
CA MET A 1 -6.56 2.33 10.17
C MET A 1 -5.14 2.77 9.84
N CYS A 2 -4.18 2.64 10.77
CA CYS A 2 -2.78 3.01 10.52
C CYS A 2 -1.86 1.84 10.92
N VAL A 3 -0.79 1.62 10.16
CA VAL A 3 0.24 0.61 10.45
C VAL A 3 1.56 1.32 10.69
N LYS A 4 2.20 1.05 11.84
CA LYS A 4 3.51 1.63 12.16
C LYS A 4 4.60 0.92 11.33
N PRO A 5 5.56 1.65 10.75
CA PRO A 5 6.63 1.04 9.98
C PRO A 5 7.60 0.32 10.94
N ILE A 6 7.84 -0.96 10.66
CA ILE A 6 8.86 -1.77 11.32
C ILE A 6 9.75 -2.35 10.23
N LYS A 7 11.08 -2.27 10.40
CA LYS A 7 12.02 -2.75 9.39
C LYS A 7 11.81 -4.25 9.16
N GLY A 8 11.53 -4.63 7.91
CA GLY A 8 11.28 -6.01 7.51
C GLY A 8 9.81 -6.35 7.30
N ASP A 9 8.89 -5.55 7.85
CA ASP A 9 7.45 -5.77 7.69
C ASP A 9 6.95 -5.29 6.32
N ALA A 10 5.85 -5.91 5.88
CA ALA A 10 5.14 -5.52 4.66
C ALA A 10 3.63 -5.39 4.94
N VAL A 11 3.00 -4.43 4.27
CA VAL A 11 1.54 -4.30 4.24
C VAL A 11 1.07 -4.67 2.84
N LEU A 12 0.16 -5.65 2.78
CA LEU A 12 -0.57 -6.00 1.56
C LEU A 12 -2.01 -5.50 1.70
N PHE A 13 -2.48 -4.78 0.68
CA PHE A 13 -3.86 -4.34 0.56
C PHE A 13 -4.31 -4.44 -0.89
N TRP A 14 -5.63 -4.46 -1.11
CA TRP A 14 -6.24 -4.52 -2.44
C TRP A 14 -6.81 -3.15 -2.77
N SER A 15 -6.49 -2.64 -3.97
CA SER A 15 -7.10 -1.42 -4.50
C SER A 15 -8.41 -1.69 -5.25
N MET A 16 -8.78 -2.97 -5.42
CA MET A 16 -9.92 -3.41 -6.21
C MET A 16 -10.63 -4.58 -5.52
N GLY A 17 -11.95 -4.64 -5.67
CA GLY A 17 -12.76 -5.77 -5.24
C GLY A 17 -12.59 -7.00 -6.13
N LEU A 18 -13.24 -8.10 -5.75
CA LEU A 18 -13.26 -9.34 -6.55
C LEU A 18 -13.98 -9.18 -7.89
N ASP A 19 -14.84 -8.17 -7.99
CA ASP A 19 -15.52 -7.74 -9.20
C ASP A 19 -14.63 -6.89 -10.14
N GLY A 20 -13.41 -6.57 -9.71
CA GLY A 20 -12.48 -5.72 -10.44
C GLY A 20 -12.84 -4.24 -10.43
N GLN A 21 -13.78 -3.79 -9.58
CA GLN A 21 -14.05 -2.36 -9.39
C GLN A 21 -13.09 -1.78 -8.35
N SER A 22 -12.83 -0.47 -8.42
CA SER A 22 -12.02 0.23 -7.42
C SER A 22 -12.67 0.11 -6.05
N ASP A 23 -11.89 -0.19 -5.00
CA ASP A 23 -12.39 -0.25 -3.62
C ASP A 23 -12.21 1.12 -2.93
N PRO A 24 -13.28 1.88 -2.63
CA PRO A 24 -13.17 3.18 -1.94
C PRO A 24 -12.56 3.09 -0.54
N ASN A 25 -12.63 1.93 0.11
CA ASN A 25 -12.05 1.73 1.45
C ASN A 25 -10.53 1.55 1.41
N SER A 26 -9.94 1.43 0.22
CA SER A 26 -8.49 1.22 0.03
C SER A 26 -7.68 2.51 -0.03
N ILE A 27 -8.31 3.69 0.10
CA ILE A 27 -7.60 4.98 0.15
C ILE A 27 -6.60 4.96 1.30
N HIS A 28 -5.33 5.22 0.98
CA HIS A 28 -4.23 5.19 1.93
C HIS A 28 -3.17 6.22 1.57
N GLY A 29 -2.32 6.53 2.54
CA GLY A 29 -1.18 7.43 2.36
C GLY A 29 -0.13 7.22 3.45
N GLY A 30 1.00 7.88 3.29
CA GLY A 30 2.01 7.97 4.34
C GLY A 30 1.76 9.21 5.20
N CYS A 31 1.69 9.05 6.51
CA CYS A 31 1.79 10.18 7.43
C CYS A 31 3.18 10.82 7.36
N GLU A 32 3.28 12.09 7.75
CA GLU A 32 4.55 12.80 7.90
C GLU A 32 5.51 12.09 8.86
N VAL A 33 6.81 12.20 8.59
CA VAL A 33 7.86 11.68 9.46
C VAL A 33 8.22 12.76 10.47
N LEU A 34 7.82 12.57 11.73
CA LEU A 34 8.08 13.55 12.79
C LEU A 34 9.55 13.58 13.25
N SER A 35 10.30 12.49 13.04
CA SER A 35 11.72 12.38 13.38
C SER A 35 12.41 11.28 12.59
N GLY A 36 13.68 11.50 12.19
CA GLY A 36 14.47 10.57 11.41
C GLY A 36 14.04 10.49 9.94
N GLU A 37 14.15 9.30 9.37
CA GLU A 37 13.79 9.03 7.97
C GLU A 37 12.96 7.75 7.85
N LYS A 38 12.08 7.70 6.86
CA LYS A 38 11.30 6.50 6.52
C LYS A 38 11.63 6.06 5.09
N TRP A 39 12.11 4.83 4.96
CA TRP A 39 12.39 4.17 3.68
C TRP A 39 11.38 3.04 3.45
N SER A 40 10.85 2.93 2.24
CA SER A 40 9.92 1.86 1.84
C SER A 40 10.11 1.47 0.38
N ALA A 41 9.78 0.23 0.05
CA ALA A 41 9.72 -0.26 -1.33
C ALA A 41 8.29 -0.68 -1.68
N THR A 42 7.79 -0.27 -2.84
CA THR A 42 6.42 -0.56 -3.28
C THR A 42 6.44 -1.49 -4.48
N LYS A 43 5.72 -2.61 -4.39
CA LYS A 43 5.46 -3.50 -5.54
C LYS A 43 3.98 -3.43 -5.92
N TRP A 44 3.72 -2.89 -7.10
CA TRP A 44 2.38 -2.91 -7.70
C TRP A 44 2.15 -4.23 -8.42
N MET A 45 1.06 -4.92 -8.08
CA MET A 45 0.60 -6.14 -8.74
C MET A 45 -0.60 -5.79 -9.62
N ARG A 46 -0.54 -6.14 -10.89
CA ARG A 46 -1.60 -5.86 -11.87
C ARG A 46 -2.41 -7.12 -12.13
N GLN A 47 -3.70 -6.95 -12.38
CA GLN A 47 -4.59 -8.06 -12.77
C GLN A 47 -4.15 -8.75 -14.07
N ARG A 48 -3.47 -8.01 -14.96
CA ARG A 48 -2.94 -8.51 -16.22
C ARG A 48 -1.46 -8.16 -16.35
N PRO A 49 -0.67 -8.97 -17.06
CA PRO A 49 0.72 -8.63 -17.39
C PRO A 49 0.79 -7.31 -18.14
N THR A 50 1.79 -6.50 -17.85
CA THR A 50 2.25 -5.44 -18.76
C THR A 50 3.05 -6.11 -19.86
N THR A 51 2.53 -6.08 -21.08
CA THR A 51 3.28 -6.40 -22.31
C THR A 51 4.41 -5.40 -22.53
#